data_AF-A0A423X923-F1
#
_entry.id   AF-A0A423X923-F1
#
_cell.length_a   1.000
_cell.length_b   1.000
_cell.length_c   1.000
_cell.angle_alpha   90.00
_cell.angle_beta   90.00
_cell.angle_gamma   90.00
#
_symmetry.space_group_name_H-M   'P 1'
#
loop_
_entity.id
_entity.type
_entity.pdbx_description
1 polymer ?
#
loop_
_entity_poly.entity_id
_entity_poly.type
_entity_poly.pdbx_seq_one_letter_code
_entity_poly.pdbx_strand_id
1 'polypeptide(L)'
;MGKNKNAGGGKGDKGGGKGGDEKDSGAGKQKAGVEIKVRHILCEKHSKKEEALAQLNAGVGWDEVAAKYSEHKAGDGGDLGWKEWGSLLSEFQNVAFELEPSSLKSPILGEAKTNQGYHIIMVQDRRKASKRK
;
A
#
# COMPACT_ATOMS: atom_id res chain seq x y z
N MET A 1 -36.57 11.98 53.05
CA MET A 1 -35.43 11.83 52.10
C MET A 1 -34.77 10.49 52.36
N GLY A 2 -34.48 9.59 51.42
CA GLY A 2 -34.67 9.50 49.98
C GLY A 2 -34.57 8.01 49.62
N LYS A 3 -35.43 7.54 48.70
CA LYS A 3 -35.08 7.18 47.32
C LYS A 3 -34.19 5.93 47.19
N ASN A 4 -34.82 4.77 47.03
CA ASN A 4 -34.24 3.66 46.24
C ASN A 4 -35.14 3.39 45.03
N LYS A 5 -34.64 3.71 43.84
CA LYS A 5 -35.22 3.33 42.54
C LYS A 5 -34.20 2.45 41.79
N ASN A 6 -34.60 1.19 41.64
CA ASN A 6 -34.68 0.36 40.44
C ASN A 6 -33.76 0.61 39.22
N ALA A 7 -33.45 -0.53 38.59
CA ALA A 7 -33.16 -0.79 37.18
C ALA A 7 -31.67 -0.80 36.83
N GLY A 8 -31.15 -1.77 36.09
CA GLY A 8 -31.80 -2.74 35.20
C GLY A 8 -30.78 -3.02 34.10
N GLY A 9 -30.49 -4.29 33.85
CA GLY A 9 -29.33 -4.74 33.07
C GLY A 9 -29.34 -4.35 31.59
N GLY A 10 -28.18 -4.55 30.97
CA GLY A 10 -28.05 -4.49 29.52
C GLY A 10 -26.62 -4.42 29.01
N LYS A 11 -26.21 -5.52 28.37
CA LYS A 11 -25.37 -5.57 27.17
C LYS A 11 -23.84 -5.65 27.37
N GLY A 12 -23.34 -6.86 27.17
CA GLY A 12 -21.97 -7.07 26.69
C GLY A 12 -21.86 -6.68 25.21
N ASP A 13 -20.72 -6.11 24.86
CA ASP A 13 -20.14 -6.22 23.53
C ASP A 13 -18.61 -6.10 23.68
N LYS A 14 -17.91 -7.21 23.42
CA LYS A 14 -16.46 -7.26 23.23
C LYS A 14 -16.24 -7.05 21.74
N GLY A 15 -15.73 -5.87 21.37
CA GLY A 15 -15.30 -5.58 20.01
C GLY A 15 -14.08 -4.67 20.05
N GLY A 16 -12.90 -5.28 20.16
CA GLY A 16 -11.63 -4.56 20.10
C GLY A 16 -11.38 -4.02 18.70
N GLY A 17 -11.43 -2.70 18.56
CA GLY A 17 -10.83 -1.95 17.46
C GLY A 17 -9.63 -1.21 18.01
N LYS A 18 -8.48 -1.90 18.07
CA LYS A 18 -7.22 -1.34 18.55
C LYS A 18 -6.71 -0.35 17.52
N GLY A 19 -6.72 0.92 17.93
CA GLY A 19 -5.72 1.95 17.67
C GLY A 19 -5.20 2.08 16.25
N GLY A 20 -5.56 3.20 15.62
CA GLY A 20 -4.75 3.80 14.57
C GLY A 20 -3.32 3.98 15.06
N ASP A 21 -2.38 3.48 14.25
CA ASP A 21 -0.96 3.73 14.43
C ASP A 21 -0.65 5.08 13.75
N GLU A 22 -0.79 6.14 14.53
CA GLU A 22 -0.28 7.46 14.17
C GLU A 22 1.23 7.50 14.46
N LYS A 23 1.99 7.70 13.38
CA LYS A 23 3.24 8.49 13.34
C LYS A 23 4.48 7.88 14.02
N ASP A 24 5.24 7.10 13.26
CA ASP A 24 6.68 6.87 13.51
C ASP A 24 7.54 7.66 12.52
N SER A 25 7.85 8.90 12.91
CA SER A 25 8.89 9.72 12.31
C SER A 25 10.28 9.13 12.64
N GLY A 26 10.67 8.08 11.91
CA GLY A 26 11.94 7.36 12.06
C GLY A 26 12.61 7.07 10.70
N ALA A 27 12.62 8.07 9.80
CA ALA A 27 13.17 7.96 8.46
C ALA A 27 14.69 7.69 8.47
N GLY A 28 15.09 6.43 8.56
CA GLY A 28 16.47 6.02 8.26
C GLY A 28 16.94 4.73 8.91
N LYS A 29 16.40 4.32 10.07
CA LYS A 29 17.00 3.23 10.86
C LYS A 29 16.13 1.98 11.04
N GLN A 30 14.83 2.06 10.76
CA GLN A 30 13.89 0.93 10.87
C GLN A 30 13.57 0.22 9.54
N LYS A 31 14.07 0.71 8.39
CA LYS A 31 13.77 0.12 7.07
C LYS A 31 14.77 -0.97 6.63
N ALA A 32 15.89 -1.12 7.34
CA ALA A 32 16.88 -2.16 7.07
C ALA A 32 16.33 -3.53 7.51
N GLY A 33 16.24 -4.48 6.57
CA GLY A 33 15.65 -5.80 6.83
C GLY A 33 14.11 -5.80 6.80
N VAL A 34 13.48 -4.90 6.05
CA VAL A 34 12.06 -4.96 5.72
C VAL A 34 11.93 -5.21 4.21
N GLU A 35 11.12 -6.20 3.85
CA GLU A 35 10.74 -6.49 2.47
C GLU A 35 9.27 -6.13 2.28
N ILE A 36 8.97 -5.44 1.18
CA ILE A 36 7.60 -5.13 0.76
C ILE A 36 7.29 -5.91 -0.52
N LYS A 37 6.10 -6.51 -0.58
CA LYS A 37 5.57 -7.04 -1.83
C LYS A 37 4.85 -5.90 -2.55
N VAL A 38 5.44 -5.46 -3.65
CA VAL A 38 4.98 -4.27 -4.37
C VAL A 38 4.65 -4.60 -5.82
N ARG A 39 3.59 -3.99 -6.32
CA ARG A 39 3.28 -3.92 -7.75
C ARG A 39 3.44 -2.50 -8.22
N HIS A 40 3.80 -2.34 -9.48
CA HIS A 40 3.85 -1.03 -10.11
C HIS A 40 3.31 -1.01 -11.52
N ILE A 41 2.81 0.13 -11.94
CA ILE A 41 2.48 0.42 -13.33
C ILE A 41 3.37 1.58 -13.74
N LEU A 42 4.39 1.29 -14.53
CA LEU A 42 5.22 2.32 -15.17
C LEU A 42 4.51 2.86 -16.42
N CYS A 43 4.34 4.17 -16.48
CA CYS A 43 3.85 4.91 -17.63
C CYS A 43 4.85 6.03 -17.97
N GLU A 44 5.42 6.04 -19.17
CA GLU A 44 6.31 7.13 -19.59
C GLU A 44 5.57 8.48 -19.69
N LYS A 45 4.29 8.45 -20.07
CA LYS A 45 3.45 9.63 -20.28
C LYS A 45 2.52 9.87 -19.09
N HIS A 46 2.38 11.14 -18.71
CA HIS A 46 1.43 11.56 -17.67
C HIS A 46 0.00 11.16 -18.01
N SER A 47 -0.43 11.37 -19.26
CA SER A 47 -1.79 11.02 -19.71
C SER A 47 -2.09 9.53 -19.54
N LYS A 48 -1.15 8.64 -19.88
CA LYS A 48 -1.32 7.18 -19.67
C LYS A 48 -1.48 6.85 -18.18
N LYS A 49 -0.72 7.51 -17.30
CA LYS A 49 -0.84 7.33 -15.85
C LYS A 49 -2.22 7.79 -15.34
N GLU A 50 -2.74 8.92 -15.82
CA GLU A 50 -4.06 9.41 -15.43
C GLU A 50 -5.17 8.46 -15.90
N GLU A 51 -5.09 7.97 -17.14
CA GLU A 51 -6.02 6.97 -17.64
C GLU A 51 -5.97 5.68 -16.82
N ALA A 52 -4.78 5.15 -16.55
CA ALA A 52 -4.61 3.97 -15.71
C ALA A 52 -5.23 4.17 -14.32
N LEU A 53 -4.99 5.32 -13.69
CA LEU A 53 -5.54 5.66 -12.39
C LEU A 53 -7.07 5.79 -12.44
N ALA A 54 -7.64 6.34 -13.51
CA ALA A 54 -9.08 6.39 -13.72
C ALA A 54 -9.69 4.98 -13.85
N GLN A 55 -9.04 4.07 -14.58
CA GLN A 55 -9.49 2.67 -14.70
C GLN A 55 -9.44 1.93 -13.36
N LEU A 56 -8.38 2.14 -12.58
CA LEU A 56 -8.26 1.57 -11.24
C LEU A 56 -9.35 2.09 -10.29
N ASN A 57 -9.64 3.39 -10.33
CA ASN A 57 -10.73 3.98 -9.55
C ASN A 57 -12.11 3.53 -10.01
N ALA A 58 -12.27 3.20 -11.30
CA ALA A 58 -13.49 2.60 -11.83
C ALA A 58 -13.68 1.13 -11.38
N GLY A 59 -12.69 0.54 -10.70
CA GLY A 59 -12.73 -0.84 -10.22
C GLY A 59 -12.27 -1.88 -11.24
N VAL A 60 -11.59 -1.46 -12.32
CA VAL A 60 -10.96 -2.38 -13.28
C VAL A 60 -9.84 -3.14 -12.58
N GLY A 61 -9.66 -4.42 -12.92
CA GLY A 61 -8.63 -5.25 -12.33
C GLY A 61 -7.24 -4.67 -12.55
N TRP A 62 -6.40 -4.65 -11.50
CA TRP A 62 -5.04 -4.13 -11.60
C TRP A 62 -4.24 -4.79 -12.72
N ASP A 63 -4.34 -6.12 -12.86
CA ASP A 63 -3.64 -6.87 -13.88
C ASP A 63 -4.05 -6.45 -15.30
N GLU A 64 -5.31 -6.09 -15.53
CA GLU A 64 -5.79 -5.57 -16.82
C GLU A 64 -5.23 -4.17 -17.11
N VAL A 65 -5.27 -3.29 -16.11
CA VAL A 65 -4.71 -1.93 -16.25
C VAL A 65 -3.20 -2.00 -16.47
N ALA A 66 -2.50 -2.84 -15.72
CA ALA A 66 -1.07 -3.05 -15.88
C ALA A 66 -0.74 -3.64 -17.26
N ALA A 67 -1.50 -4.62 -17.74
CA ALA A 67 -1.31 -5.19 -19.07
C ALA A 67 -1.51 -4.16 -20.19
N LYS A 68 -2.42 -3.21 -20.00
CA LYS A 68 -2.78 -2.21 -21.01
C LYS A 68 -1.92 -0.94 -20.99
N TYR A 69 -1.55 -0.48 -19.80
CA TYR A 69 -0.87 0.81 -19.61
C TYR A 69 0.58 0.69 -19.16
N SER A 70 0.96 -0.44 -18.54
CA SER A 70 2.32 -0.56 -18.02
C SER A 70 3.32 -0.84 -19.13
N GLU A 71 4.42 -0.09 -19.13
CA GLU A 71 5.58 -0.32 -20.00
C GLU A 71 6.56 -1.32 -19.37
N HIS A 72 6.36 -1.71 -18.10
CA HIS A 72 7.26 -2.61 -17.38
C HIS A 72 6.50 -3.69 -16.62
N LYS A 73 6.86 -4.97 -16.86
CA LYS A 73 6.22 -6.13 -16.22
C LYS A 73 4.71 -6.24 -16.48
N ALA A 74 4.23 -5.69 -17.60
CA ALA A 74 2.82 -5.71 -18.00
C ALA A 74 2.20 -7.13 -17.99
N GLY A 75 2.97 -8.14 -18.44
CA GLY A 75 2.51 -9.54 -18.45
C GLY A 75 2.31 -10.18 -17.07
N ASP A 76 2.97 -9.65 -16.03
CA ASP A 76 2.84 -10.11 -14.64
C ASP A 76 1.95 -9.18 -13.81
N GLY A 77 1.17 -8.29 -14.46
CA GLY A 77 0.38 -7.28 -13.77
C GLY A 77 1.24 -6.26 -13.01
N GLY A 78 2.47 -6.04 -13.46
CA GLY A 78 3.40 -5.12 -12.80
C GLY A 78 3.95 -5.63 -11.47
N ASP A 79 3.83 -6.94 -11.18
CA ASP A 79 4.34 -7.52 -9.94
C ASP A 79 5.88 -7.55 -9.94
N LEU A 80 6.45 -6.86 -8.94
CA LEU A 80 7.89 -6.85 -8.71
C LEU A 80 8.31 -7.92 -7.69
N GLY A 81 7.36 -8.59 -7.05
CA GLY A 81 7.59 -9.49 -5.94
C GLY A 81 8.02 -8.78 -4.66
N TRP A 82 8.74 -9.51 -3.81
CA TRP A 82 9.31 -8.98 -2.56
C TRP A 82 10.55 -8.13 -2.87
N LYS A 83 10.56 -6.90 -2.37
CA LYS A 83 11.65 -5.95 -2.54
C LYS A 83 12.08 -5.39 -1.20
N GLU A 84 13.38 -5.39 -0.97
CA GLU A 84 14.00 -4.79 0.20
C GLU A 84 14.27 -3.29 -0.01
N TRP A 85 14.36 -2.57 1.11
CA TRP A 85 14.81 -1.18 1.11
C TRP A 85 16.22 -1.07 0.53
N GLY A 86 16.40 -0.19 -0.46
CA GLY A 86 17.67 0.01 -1.17
C GLY A 86 17.79 -0.76 -2.49
N SER A 87 16.91 -1.73 -2.75
CA SER A 87 16.87 -2.45 -4.04
C SER A 87 16.10 -1.70 -5.13
N LEU A 88 15.42 -0.60 -4.80
CA LEU A 88 14.57 0.18 -5.70
C LEU A 88 15.03 1.63 -5.73
N LEU A 89 14.55 2.38 -6.72
CA LEU A 89 14.83 3.82 -6.83
C LEU A 89 14.38 4.57 -5.58
N SER A 90 15.17 5.54 -5.12
CA SER A 90 14.91 6.28 -3.88
C SER A 90 13.51 6.91 -3.84
N GLU A 91 13.07 7.53 -4.94
CA GLU A 91 11.73 8.12 -5.06
C GLU A 91 10.63 7.06 -4.98
N PHE A 92 10.82 5.94 -5.67
CA PHE A 92 9.88 4.83 -5.68
C PHE A 92 9.75 4.19 -4.30
N GLN A 93 10.86 3.84 -3.66
CA GLN A 93 10.85 3.16 -2.37
C GLN A 93 10.35 4.08 -1.25
N ASN A 94 10.62 5.39 -1.31
CA ASN A 94 10.10 6.33 -0.32
C ASN A 94 8.57 6.27 -0.30
N VAL A 95 7.95 6.42 -1.47
CA VAL A 95 6.49 6.31 -1.63
C VAL A 95 6.02 4.91 -1.24
N ALA A 96 6.60 3.85 -1.80
CA ALA A 96 6.18 2.48 -1.51
C ALA A 96 6.22 2.13 0.00
N PHE A 97 7.24 2.58 0.73
CA PHE A 97 7.32 2.32 2.17
C PHE A 97 6.48 3.29 3.02
N GLU A 98 6.08 4.43 2.47
CA GLU A 98 5.11 5.33 3.09
C GLU A 98 3.69 4.79 2.93
N LEU A 99 3.40 4.09 1.81
CA LEU A 99 2.14 3.42 1.59
C LEU A 99 1.92 2.27 2.57
N GLU A 100 0.69 2.18 3.08
CA GLU A 100 0.24 1.03 3.84
C GLU A 100 -0.06 -0.16 2.91
N PRO A 101 0.21 -1.40 3.35
CA PRO A 101 -0.17 -2.59 2.62
C PRO A 101 -1.68 -2.66 2.46
N SER A 102 -2.14 -2.90 1.23
CA SER A 102 -3.54 -2.84 0.83
C SER A 102 -3.92 -4.01 -0.06
N SER A 103 -5.21 -4.20 -0.29
CA SER A 103 -5.74 -5.31 -1.10
C SER A 103 -6.15 -4.83 -2.49
N LEU A 104 -6.19 -5.75 -3.47
CA LEU A 104 -6.57 -5.43 -4.85
C LEU A 104 -7.98 -4.81 -4.99
N LYS A 105 -8.87 -5.01 -4.00
CA LYS A 105 -10.22 -4.42 -3.98
C LYS A 105 -10.24 -2.96 -3.52
N SER A 106 -9.28 -2.56 -2.70
CA SER A 106 -9.12 -1.18 -2.24
C SER A 106 -7.62 -0.88 -2.19
N PRO A 107 -6.98 -0.79 -3.36
CA PRO A 107 -5.55 -0.59 -3.42
C PRO A 107 -5.21 0.84 -3.04
N ILE A 108 -4.27 0.99 -2.12
CA ILE A 108 -3.69 2.29 -1.82
C ILE A 108 -2.65 2.55 -2.91
N LEU A 109 -2.94 3.56 -3.72
CA LEU A 109 -2.10 3.96 -4.84
C LEU A 109 -1.15 5.07 -4.40
N GLY A 110 0.15 4.86 -4.57
CA GLY A 110 1.15 5.91 -4.47
C GLY A 110 1.69 6.27 -5.83
N GLU A 111 2.01 7.54 -6.00
CA GLU A 111 2.58 8.04 -7.25
C GLU A 111 4.03 8.39 -7.02
N ALA A 112 4.92 7.83 -7.84
CA ALA A 112 6.32 8.22 -7.86
C ALA A 112 6.72 8.63 -9.27
N LYS A 113 7.27 9.82 -9.41
CA LYS A 113 7.94 10.24 -10.64
C LYS A 113 9.40 9.82 -10.53
N THR A 114 9.95 9.24 -11.60
CA THR A 114 11.37 8.93 -11.70
C THR A 114 11.87 9.31 -13.09
N ASN A 115 13.17 9.13 -13.35
CA ASN A 115 13.75 9.33 -14.68
C ASN A 115 13.15 8.41 -15.77
N GLN A 116 12.50 7.30 -15.39
CA GLN A 116 11.84 6.39 -16.32
C GLN A 116 10.41 6.83 -16.68
N GLY A 117 9.83 7.75 -15.91
CA GLY A 117 8.45 8.20 -16.09
C GLY A 117 7.66 8.20 -14.78
N TYR A 118 6.37 7.92 -14.90
CA TYR A 118 5.42 7.91 -13.80
C TYR A 118 5.13 6.48 -13.36
N HIS A 119 5.33 6.21 -12.08
CA HIS A 119 5.04 4.92 -11.47
C HIS A 119 3.82 5.05 -10.57
N ILE A 120 2.81 4.22 -10.83
CA ILE A 120 1.73 3.97 -9.89
C ILE A 120 2.15 2.76 -9.07
N ILE A 121 2.19 2.90 -7.75
CA ILE A 121 2.72 1.93 -6.81
C ILE A 121 1.57 1.43 -5.95
N MET A 122 1.52 0.11 -5.75
CA MET A 122 0.64 -0.53 -4.79
C MET A 122 1.44 -1.51 -3.94
N VAL A 123 1.33 -1.39 -2.62
CA VAL A 123 1.88 -2.38 -1.70
C VAL A 123 0.80 -3.39 -1.36
N GLN A 124 1.07 -4.67 -1.62
CA GLN A 124 0.20 -5.77 -1.22
C GLN A 124 0.51 -6.23 0.20
N ASP A 125 1.79 -6.29 0.55
CA ASP A 125 2.22 -6.86 1.83
C ASP A 125 3.57 -6.28 2.28
N ARG A 126 3.84 -6.35 3.58
CA ARG A 126 5.08 -5.88 4.21
C ARG A 126 5.52 -6.87 5.28
N ARG A 127 6.74 -7.38 5.18
CA ARG A 127 7.34 -8.29 6.16
C ARG A 127 8.70 -7.79 6.63
N LYS A 128 9.07 -8.18 7.85
CA LYS A 128 10.45 -8.05 8.32
C LYS A 128 11.24 -9.25 7.79
N ALA A 129 12.29 -8.99 7.02
CA ALA A 129 13.25 -10.00 6.61
C ALA A 129 13.89 -10.58 7.89
N SER A 130 13.50 -11.82 8.23
CA SER A 130 14.13 -12.54 9.32
C SER A 130 15.53 -12.93 8.84
N LYS A 131 16.53 -12.20 9.33
CA LYS A 131 17.93 -12.57 9.14
C LYS A 131 18.16 -13.88 9.91
N ARG A 132 17.95 -15.02 9.24
CA ARG A 132 18.39 -16.32 9.75
C ARG A 132 19.90 -16.22 9.93
N LYS A 133 20.31 -16.19 11.19
CA LYS A 133 21.70 -16.18 11.64
C LYS A 133 22.29 -17.59 11.52
#